data_AF-A0A2H0TQS0-F1
#
_entry.id   AF-A0A2H0TQS0-F1
#
_cell.length_a   1.000
_cell.length_b   1.000
_cell.length_c   1.000
_cell.angle_alpha   90.00
_cell.angle_beta   90.00
_cell.angle_gamma   90.00
#
_symmetry.space_group_name_H-M   'P 1'
#
loop_
_entity.id
_entity.type
_entity.pdbx_description
1 polymer ?
#
loop_
_entity_poly.entity_id
_entity_poly.type
_entity_poly.pdbx_seq_one_letter_code
_entity_poly.pdbx_strand_id
1 'polypeptide(L)'
;MHRVYRFFFGSLFLVAITVLHIGLSYLLPHPWNNMNILISTLMLFLVFTESPVVVWMTMAVFYVIELYAIIPFGIHIFSATMSTLLSLWAYRYVVTGRRWYSTLALTAFAILVYRITYTILLVATSQAAIPFSAYGDLSIQYAWEMLLTSLLTIFLYGIIHVPSLYRNHFWKKYAHR
;
A
#
# COMPACT_ATOMS: atom_id res chain seq x y z
N MET A 1 -11.11 -28.34 6.32
CA MET A 1 -11.17 -27.86 4.91
C MET A 1 -11.23 -26.33 4.78
N HIS A 2 -12.06 -25.60 5.54
CA HIS A 2 -12.18 -24.13 5.41
C HIS A 2 -10.85 -23.34 5.50
N ARG A 3 -9.90 -23.76 6.35
CA ARG A 3 -8.60 -23.06 6.51
C ARG A 3 -7.72 -23.14 5.26
N VAL A 4 -7.72 -24.28 4.57
CA VAL A 4 -6.91 -24.51 3.36
C VAL A 4 -7.40 -23.63 2.21
N TYR A 5 -8.73 -23.54 2.01
CA TYR A 5 -9.30 -22.66 0.99
C TYR A 5 -8.97 -21.19 1.25
N ARG A 6 -9.07 -20.71 2.50
CA ARG A 6 -8.70 -19.32 2.83
C ARG A 6 -7.24 -19.02 2.50
N PHE A 7 -6.35 -19.95 2.81
CA PHE A 7 -4.94 -19.80 2.48
C PHE A 7 -4.71 -19.75 0.96
N PHE A 8 -5.30 -20.68 0.21
CA PHE A 8 -5.17 -20.75 -1.24
C PHE A 8 -5.75 -19.51 -1.95
N PHE A 9 -6.94 -19.05 -1.56
CA PHE A 9 -7.51 -17.82 -2.12
C PHE A 9 -6.72 -16.57 -1.71
N GLY A 10 -6.18 -16.55 -0.50
CA GLY A 10 -5.31 -15.48 -0.03
C GLY A 10 -4.02 -15.38 -0.85
N SER A 11 -3.34 -16.49 -1.09
CA SER A 11 -2.12 -16.50 -1.92
C SER A 11 -2.41 -16.13 -3.37
N LEU A 12 -3.49 -16.66 -3.96
CA LEU A 12 -3.91 -16.29 -5.31
C LEU A 12 -4.20 -14.79 -5.43
N PHE A 13 -4.88 -14.20 -4.42
CA PHE A 13 -5.12 -12.76 -4.37
C PHE A 13 -3.82 -11.95 -4.33
N LEU A 14 -2.83 -12.37 -3.52
CA LEU A 14 -1.52 -11.72 -3.44
C LEU A 14 -0.76 -11.80 -4.78
N VAL A 15 -0.82 -12.94 -5.48
CA VAL A 15 -0.21 -13.07 -6.81
C VAL A 15 -0.91 -12.16 -7.81
N ALA A 16 -2.25 -12.17 -7.83
CA ALA A 16 -3.05 -11.37 -8.75
C ALA A 16 -2.78 -9.88 -8.60
N ILE A 17 -2.69 -9.36 -7.37
CA ILE A 17 -2.39 -7.94 -7.16
C ILE A 17 -0.96 -7.57 -7.55
N THR A 18 0.01 -8.45 -7.31
CA THR A 18 1.40 -8.22 -7.76
C THR A 18 1.49 -8.16 -9.28
N VAL A 19 0.83 -9.09 -9.98
CA VAL A 19 0.76 -9.06 -11.46
C VAL A 19 0.06 -7.80 -11.95
N LEU A 20 -1.05 -7.39 -11.31
CA LEU A 20 -1.75 -6.15 -11.65
C LEU A 20 -0.84 -4.92 -11.46
N HIS A 21 -0.08 -4.87 -10.36
CA HIS A 21 0.85 -3.78 -10.09
C HIS A 21 1.94 -3.68 -11.15
N ILE A 22 2.58 -4.80 -11.49
CA ILE A 22 3.61 -4.87 -12.52
C ILE A 22 3.01 -4.49 -13.88
N GLY A 23 1.86 -5.06 -14.25
CA GLY A 23 1.20 -4.75 -15.52
C GLY A 23 0.88 -3.26 -15.67
N LEU A 24 0.30 -2.64 -14.63
CA LEU A 24 -0.08 -1.24 -14.69
C LEU A 24 1.13 -0.29 -14.63
N SER A 25 2.23 -0.65 -13.98
CA SER A 25 3.45 0.18 -13.98
C SER A 25 4.13 0.21 -15.35
N TYR A 26 4.00 -0.86 -16.16
CA TYR A 26 4.54 -0.90 -17.53
C TYR A 26 3.57 -0.38 -18.59
N LEU A 27 2.26 -0.52 -18.41
CA LEU A 27 1.26 -0.18 -19.42
C LEU A 27 0.78 1.27 -19.36
N LEU A 28 0.76 1.88 -18.18
CA LEU A 28 0.25 3.24 -18.04
C LEU A 28 1.29 4.29 -18.46
N PRO A 29 0.88 5.40 -19.11
CA PRO A 29 1.79 6.50 -19.40
C PRO A 29 2.14 7.28 -18.13
N HIS A 30 3.27 7.98 -18.15
CA HIS A 30 3.61 8.95 -17.10
C HIS A 30 2.53 10.06 -17.02
N PRO A 31 2.09 10.49 -15.82
CA PRO A 31 2.56 10.13 -14.47
C PRO A 31 1.84 8.93 -13.83
N TRP A 32 0.85 8.33 -14.52
CA TRP A 32 0.00 7.27 -13.96
C TRP A 32 0.74 5.98 -13.63
N ASN A 33 1.85 5.70 -14.31
CA ASN A 33 2.73 4.57 -13.98
C ASN A 33 3.40 4.67 -12.60
N ASN A 34 3.36 5.83 -11.93
CA ASN A 34 3.87 5.99 -10.57
C ASN A 34 2.88 5.52 -9.49
N MET A 35 1.68 5.03 -9.84
CA MET A 35 0.72 4.53 -8.85
C MET A 35 1.20 3.25 -8.15
N ASN A 36 1.26 3.27 -6.82
CA ASN A 36 1.65 2.13 -6.02
C ASN A 36 0.44 1.33 -5.51
N ILE A 37 -0.05 0.45 -6.38
CA ILE A 37 -1.27 -0.35 -6.16
C ILE A 37 -1.13 -1.28 -4.94
N LEU A 38 0.09 -1.76 -4.68
CA LEU A 38 0.39 -2.59 -3.52
C LEU A 38 0.17 -1.82 -2.22
N ILE A 39 0.79 -0.65 -2.09
CA ILE A 39 0.62 0.21 -0.90
C ILE A 39 -0.85 0.62 -0.76
N SER A 40 -1.52 1.03 -1.84
CA SER A 40 -2.96 1.36 -1.79
C SER A 40 -3.79 0.22 -1.20
N THR A 41 -3.58 -1.00 -1.66
CA THR A 41 -4.39 -2.14 -1.23
C THR A 41 -4.05 -2.56 0.20
N LEU A 42 -2.77 -2.54 0.57
CA LEU A 42 -2.33 -2.83 1.93
C LEU A 42 -2.88 -1.81 2.93
N MET A 43 -2.88 -0.52 2.58
CA MET A 43 -3.45 0.53 3.44
C MET A 43 -4.96 0.40 3.59
N LEU A 44 -5.70 0.06 2.53
CA LEU A 44 -7.13 -0.26 2.64
C LEU A 44 -7.35 -1.45 3.57
N PHE A 45 -6.57 -2.52 3.38
CA PHE A 45 -6.68 -3.72 4.21
C PHE A 45 -6.38 -3.40 5.68
N LEU A 46 -5.39 -2.55 5.94
CA LEU A 46 -5.06 -2.06 7.28
C LEU A 46 -6.22 -1.26 7.89
N VAL A 47 -6.81 -0.31 7.17
CA VAL A 47 -7.94 0.51 7.65
C VAL A 47 -9.18 -0.33 7.93
N PHE A 48 -9.46 -1.36 7.13
CA PHE A 48 -10.65 -2.20 7.32
C PHE A 48 -10.48 -3.28 8.39
N THR A 49 -9.28 -3.85 8.53
CA THR A 49 -9.04 -5.00 9.42
C THR A 49 -8.34 -4.63 10.74
N GLU A 50 -7.58 -3.54 10.76
CA GLU A 50 -6.81 -3.05 11.92
C GLU A 50 -5.84 -4.10 12.49
N SER A 51 -5.50 -5.08 11.66
CA SER A 51 -4.85 -6.32 12.05
C SER A 51 -3.35 -6.26 11.82
N PRO A 52 -2.53 -6.79 12.75
CA PRO A 52 -1.09 -6.92 12.53
C PRO A 52 -0.75 -7.90 11.40
N VAL A 53 -1.71 -8.72 10.95
CA VAL A 53 -1.56 -9.60 9.79
C VAL A 53 -1.18 -8.84 8.53
N VAL A 54 -1.58 -7.56 8.40
CA VAL A 54 -1.23 -6.75 7.22
C VAL A 54 0.28 -6.59 7.08
N VAL A 55 1.04 -6.49 8.18
CA VAL A 55 2.49 -6.36 8.14
C VAL A 55 3.13 -7.63 7.53
N TRP A 56 2.66 -8.81 7.93
CA TRP A 56 3.11 -10.08 7.36
C TRP A 56 2.74 -10.23 5.90
N MET A 57 1.55 -9.76 5.51
CA MET A 57 1.14 -9.71 4.11
C MET A 57 2.05 -8.77 3.29
N THR A 58 2.39 -7.59 3.82
CA THR A 58 3.34 -6.69 3.17
C THR A 58 4.67 -7.38 2.94
N MET A 59 5.23 -8.04 3.96
CA MET A 59 6.48 -8.76 3.84
C MET A 59 6.41 -9.82 2.73
N ALA A 60 5.32 -10.59 2.66
CA ALA A 60 5.14 -11.62 1.64
C ALA A 60 5.00 -11.05 0.22
N VAL A 61 4.23 -9.97 0.04
CA VAL A 61 4.04 -9.33 -1.28
C VAL A 61 5.34 -8.70 -1.77
N PHE A 62 6.02 -7.95 -0.91
CA PHE A 62 7.27 -7.32 -1.29
C PHE A 62 8.42 -8.32 -1.46
N TYR A 63 8.37 -9.48 -0.79
CA TYR A 63 9.27 -10.58 -1.09
C TYR A 63 9.12 -11.05 -2.54
N VAL A 64 7.89 -11.21 -3.03
CA VAL A 64 7.65 -11.56 -4.44
C VAL A 64 8.15 -10.47 -5.38
N ILE A 65 7.91 -9.19 -5.07
CA ILE A 65 8.42 -8.07 -5.88
C ILE A 65 9.95 -8.09 -5.95
N GLU A 66 10.60 -8.37 -4.84
CA GLU A 66 12.05 -8.39 -4.73
C GLU A 66 12.69 -9.49 -5.60
N LEU A 67 11.99 -10.59 -5.86
CA LEU A 67 12.45 -11.64 -6.80
C LEU A 67 12.56 -11.16 -8.25
N TYR A 68 11.91 -10.04 -8.61
CA TYR A 68 11.95 -9.47 -9.96
C TYR A 68 12.72 -8.13 -10.03
N ALA A 69 13.19 -7.60 -8.89
CA ALA A 69 13.86 -6.32 -8.83
C ALA A 69 15.35 -6.43 -9.14
N ILE A 70 15.91 -5.43 -9.84
CA ILE A 70 17.35 -5.31 -10.15
C ILE A 70 18.05 -4.45 -9.06
N ILE A 71 17.60 -4.57 -7.81
CA ILE A 71 18.04 -3.77 -6.66
C ILE A 71 18.56 -4.75 -5.60
N PRO A 72 19.54 -4.37 -4.75
CA PRO A 72 20.01 -5.26 -3.68
C PRO A 72 18.87 -5.82 -2.83
N PHE A 73 18.92 -7.14 -2.60
CA PHE A 73 17.89 -7.87 -1.88
C PHE A 73 17.73 -7.36 -0.44
N GLY A 74 16.49 -7.21 -0.01
CA GLY A 74 16.07 -6.76 1.31
C GLY A 74 15.62 -5.30 1.36
N ILE A 75 15.95 -4.47 0.36
CA ILE A 75 15.60 -3.04 0.39
C ILE A 75 14.10 -2.86 0.29
N HIS A 76 13.45 -3.51 -0.67
CA HIS A 76 12.01 -3.39 -0.87
C HIS A 76 11.21 -3.97 0.30
N ILE A 77 11.54 -5.21 0.71
CA ILE A 77 10.89 -5.88 1.85
C ILE A 77 11.02 -5.04 3.11
N PHE A 78 12.23 -4.57 3.45
CA PHE A 78 12.46 -3.84 4.69
C PHE A 78 11.70 -2.52 4.71
N SER A 79 11.84 -1.71 3.65
CA SER A 79 11.17 -0.41 3.55
C SER A 79 9.65 -0.53 3.60
N ALA A 80 9.07 -1.51 2.90
CA ALA A 80 7.62 -1.71 2.90
C ALA A 80 7.11 -2.22 4.26
N THR A 81 7.85 -3.14 4.88
CA THR A 81 7.51 -3.69 6.21
C THR A 81 7.56 -2.60 7.27
N MET A 82 8.62 -1.78 7.29
CA MET A 82 8.74 -0.65 8.22
C MET A 82 7.65 0.40 7.99
N SER A 83 7.36 0.73 6.72
CA SER A 83 6.25 1.62 6.36
C SER A 83 4.92 1.10 6.90
N THR A 84 4.60 -0.18 6.67
CA THR A 84 3.32 -0.76 7.13
C THR A 84 3.25 -0.85 8.66
N LEU A 85 4.36 -1.20 9.32
CA LEU A 85 4.44 -1.27 10.77
C LEU A 85 4.20 0.10 11.42
N LEU A 86 4.86 1.14 10.91
CA LEU A 86 4.68 2.51 11.39
C LEU A 86 3.29 3.04 11.05
N SER A 87 2.72 2.69 9.90
CA SER A 87 1.32 3.01 9.57
C SER A 87 0.34 2.30 10.51
N LEU A 88 0.56 1.03 10.87
CA LEU A 88 -0.28 0.32 11.83
C LEU A 88 -0.23 1.01 13.21
N TRP A 89 0.97 1.41 13.63
CA TRP A 89 1.15 2.19 14.86
C TRP A 89 0.42 3.54 14.76
N ALA A 90 0.62 4.30 13.68
CA ALA A 90 -0.01 5.60 13.47
C ALA A 90 -1.54 5.49 13.43
N TYR A 91 -2.10 4.45 12.78
CA TYR A 91 -3.54 4.21 12.75
C TYR A 91 -4.11 3.92 14.15
N ARG A 92 -3.38 3.15 14.98
CA ARG A 92 -3.84 2.79 16.33
C ARG A 92 -3.81 3.95 17.32
N TYR A 93 -2.83 4.86 17.19
CA TYR A 93 -2.56 5.87 18.23
C TYR A 93 -2.76 7.33 17.78
N VAL A 94 -2.63 7.64 16.49
CA VAL A 94 -2.63 9.02 15.99
C VAL A 94 -3.86 9.28 15.11
N VAL A 95 -4.05 8.44 14.08
CA VAL A 95 -5.10 8.60 13.07
C VAL A 95 -6.24 7.63 13.38
N THR A 96 -6.98 7.93 14.45
CA THR A 96 -8.05 7.06 14.93
C THR A 96 -9.31 7.25 14.07
N GLY A 97 -9.74 6.16 13.42
CA GLY A 97 -11.06 6.07 12.80
C GLY A 97 -11.08 5.77 11.30
N ARG A 98 -12.19 5.13 10.89
CA ARG A 98 -12.45 4.70 9.51
C ARG A 98 -13.12 5.80 8.70
N ARG A 99 -12.38 6.89 8.44
CA ARG A 99 -12.84 8.01 7.61
C ARG A 99 -11.94 8.17 6.39
N TRP A 100 -12.46 8.80 5.33
CA TRP A 100 -11.73 8.97 4.08
C TRP A 100 -10.44 9.77 4.27
N TYR A 101 -10.45 10.82 5.10
CA TYR A 101 -9.27 11.64 5.38
C TYR A 101 -8.21 10.88 6.20
N SER A 102 -8.63 9.99 7.10
CA SER A 102 -7.72 9.09 7.82
C SER A 102 -7.00 8.17 6.84
N THR A 103 -7.73 7.64 5.85
CA THR A 103 -7.17 6.77 4.81
C THR A 103 -6.19 7.53 3.92
N LEU A 104 -6.51 8.76 3.52
CA LEU A 104 -5.60 9.65 2.79
C LEU A 104 -4.31 9.87 3.57
N ALA A 105 -4.42 10.36 4.81
CA ALA A 105 -3.27 10.71 5.63
C ALA A 105 -2.38 9.49 5.90
N LEU A 106 -2.99 8.34 6.18
CA LEU A 106 -2.26 7.10 6.43
C LEU A 106 -1.51 6.60 5.19
N THR A 107 -2.12 6.72 4.00
CA THR A 107 -1.48 6.30 2.75
C THR A 107 -0.31 7.22 2.40
N ALA A 108 -0.49 8.53 2.51
CA ALA A 108 0.58 9.49 2.30
C ALA A 108 1.74 9.26 3.28
N PHE A 109 1.43 9.00 4.56
CA PHE A 109 2.43 8.65 5.57
C PHE A 109 3.17 7.35 5.23
N ALA A 110 2.45 6.30 4.80
CA ALA A 110 3.06 5.05 4.40
C ALA A 110 4.07 5.24 3.26
N ILE A 111 3.70 5.99 2.22
CA ILE A 111 4.56 6.25 1.06
C ILE A 111 5.79 7.07 1.48
N LEU A 112 5.59 8.09 2.32
CA LEU A 112 6.68 8.91 2.83
C LEU A 112 7.72 8.06 3.57
N VAL A 113 7.27 7.24 4.52
CA VAL A 113 8.14 6.34 5.29
C VAL A 113 8.81 5.31 4.37
N TYR A 114 8.06 4.73 3.44
CA TYR A 114 8.59 3.79 2.45
C TYR A 114 9.72 4.42 1.64
N ARG A 115 9.52 5.63 1.09
CA ARG A 115 10.52 6.30 0.25
C ARG A 115 11.73 6.81 1.02
N ILE A 116 11.55 7.29 2.25
CA ILE A 116 12.66 7.68 3.13
C ILE A 116 13.53 6.45 3.42
N THR A 117 12.93 5.37 3.93
CA THR A 117 13.68 4.15 4.27
C THR A 117 14.33 3.51 3.05
N TYR A 118 13.61 3.47 1.92
CA TYR A 118 14.13 2.96 0.63
C TYR A 118 15.36 3.74 0.18
N THR A 119 15.28 5.07 0.20
CA THR A 119 16.38 5.93 -0.26
C THR A 119 17.59 5.81 0.67
N ILE A 120 17.38 5.76 1.99
CA ILE A 120 18.47 5.56 2.97
C ILE A 120 19.18 4.23 2.71
N LEU A 121 18.43 3.13 2.56
CA LEU A 121 19.03 1.81 2.31
C LEU A 121 19.71 1.73 0.94
N LEU A 122 19.11 2.33 -0.08
CA LEU A 122 19.70 2.39 -1.41
C LEU A 122 21.05 3.12 -1.38
N VAL A 123 21.12 4.29 -0.73
CA VAL A 123 22.38 5.04 -0.57
C VAL A 123 23.39 4.26 0.27
N ALA A 124 22.94 3.57 1.33
CA ALA A 124 23.84 2.82 2.21
C ALA A 124 24.44 1.56 1.54
N THR A 125 23.75 0.99 0.56
CA THR A 125 24.15 -0.27 -0.11
C THR A 125 24.74 -0.06 -1.50
N SER A 126 24.38 1.03 -2.18
CA SER A 126 25.00 1.38 -3.46
C SER A 126 26.42 1.87 -3.23
N GLN A 127 27.40 1.16 -3.78
CA GLN A 127 28.79 1.63 -3.81
C GLN A 127 28.98 2.87 -4.71
N ALA A 128 27.95 3.24 -5.47
CA ALA A 128 27.92 4.40 -6.35
C ALA A 128 27.17 5.56 -5.68
N ALA A 129 27.83 6.72 -5.55
CA ALA A 129 27.17 7.93 -5.11
C ALA A 129 26.06 8.32 -6.11
N ILE A 130 24.82 8.49 -5.61
CA ILE A 130 23.74 9.07 -6.40
C ILE A 130 24.14 10.52 -6.74
N PRO A 131 24.23 10.90 -8.03
CA PRO A 131 24.63 12.26 -8.40
C PRO A 131 23.61 13.26 -7.89
N PHE A 132 24.07 14.44 -7.47
CA PHE A 132 23.20 15.44 -6.86
C PHE A 132 22.00 15.84 -7.75
N SER A 133 22.21 15.86 -9.07
CA SER A 133 21.17 16.13 -10.06
C SER A 133 20.00 15.14 -10.03
N ALA A 134 20.24 13.88 -9.64
CA ALA A 134 19.20 12.85 -9.61
C ALA A 134 18.21 13.01 -8.45
N TYR A 135 18.56 13.73 -7.38
CA TYR A 135 17.63 13.95 -6.25
C TYR A 135 16.41 14.79 -6.66
N GLY A 136 16.57 15.70 -7.63
CA GLY A 136 15.45 16.48 -8.17
C GLY A 136 14.40 15.58 -8.81
N ASP A 137 14.83 14.72 -9.73
CA ASP A 137 13.94 13.81 -10.46
C ASP A 137 13.28 12.78 -9.51
N LEU A 138 14.04 12.22 -8.57
CA LEU A 138 13.52 11.31 -7.56
C LEU A 138 12.44 11.97 -6.69
N SER A 139 12.66 13.22 -6.28
CA SER A 139 11.69 13.95 -5.46
C SER A 139 10.37 14.20 -6.20
N ILE A 140 10.44 14.53 -7.49
CA ILE A 140 9.27 14.72 -8.36
C ILE A 140 8.53 13.38 -8.54
N GLN A 141 9.26 12.29 -8.76
CA GLN A 141 8.67 10.97 -8.89
C GLN A 141 7.96 10.54 -7.59
N TYR A 142 8.58 10.76 -6.43
CA TYR A 142 7.98 10.45 -5.13
C TYR A 142 6.75 11.32 -4.84
N ALA A 143 6.76 12.59 -5.25
CA ALA A 143 5.59 13.45 -5.14
C ALA A 143 4.42 12.92 -5.97
N TRP A 144 4.67 12.51 -7.22
CA TRP A 144 3.65 11.89 -8.08
C TRP A 144 3.09 10.59 -7.50
N GLU A 145 3.95 9.70 -7.03
CA GLU A 145 3.51 8.46 -6.39
C GLU A 145 2.67 8.75 -5.15
N MET A 146 3.11 9.66 -4.27
CA MET A 146 2.37 10.01 -3.07
C MET A 146 0.99 10.56 -3.39
N LEU A 147 0.90 11.49 -4.34
CA LEU A 147 -0.35 12.10 -4.78
C LEU A 147 -1.28 11.05 -5.40
N LEU A 148 -0.82 10.36 -6.43
CA LEU A 148 -1.66 9.45 -7.22
C LEU A 148 -2.08 8.21 -6.41
N THR A 149 -1.17 7.65 -5.63
CA THR A 149 -1.48 6.49 -4.78
C THR A 149 -2.47 6.87 -3.67
N SER A 150 -2.34 8.06 -3.06
CA SER A 150 -3.31 8.52 -2.05
C SER A 150 -4.69 8.73 -2.67
N LEU A 151 -4.77 9.37 -3.84
CA LEU A 151 -6.02 9.56 -4.57
C LEU A 151 -6.67 8.23 -4.97
N LEU A 152 -5.89 7.30 -5.51
CA LEU A 152 -6.35 5.95 -5.84
C LEU A 152 -6.92 5.25 -4.60
N THR A 153 -6.23 5.35 -3.46
CA THR A 153 -6.66 4.70 -2.23
C THR A 153 -7.99 5.25 -1.72
N ILE A 154 -8.19 6.56 -1.78
CA ILE A 154 -9.47 7.18 -1.38
C ILE A 154 -10.59 6.80 -2.34
N PHE A 155 -10.30 6.79 -3.65
CA PHE A 155 -11.25 6.37 -4.66
C PHE A 155 -11.74 4.94 -4.41
N LEU A 156 -10.79 4.00 -4.20
CA LEU A 156 -11.09 2.61 -3.85
C LEU A 156 -11.82 2.50 -2.50
N TYR A 157 -11.42 3.27 -1.49
CA TYR A 157 -12.12 3.35 -0.21
C TYR A 157 -13.59 3.73 -0.40
N GLY A 158 -13.88 4.75 -1.22
CA GLY A 158 -15.24 5.19 -1.53
C GLY A 158 -16.08 4.08 -2.17
N ILE A 159 -15.52 3.37 -3.15
CA ILE A 159 -16.18 2.24 -3.83
C ILE A 159 -16.54 1.14 -2.83
N ILE A 160 -15.64 0.80 -1.90
CA ILE A 160 -15.85 -0.27 -0.92
C ILE A 160 -16.82 0.18 0.19
N HIS A 161 -16.68 1.41 0.67
CA HIS A 161 -17.40 1.90 1.84
C HIS A 161 -18.86 2.27 1.55
N VAL A 162 -19.16 2.89 0.41
CA VAL A 162 -20.53 3.37 0.10
C VAL A 162 -21.58 2.25 0.13
N PRO A 163 -21.37 1.09 -0.53
CA PRO A 163 -22.35 -0.01 -0.49
C PRO A 163 -22.54 -0.61 0.91
N SER A 164 -21.51 -0.54 1.76
CA SER A 164 -21.58 -1.07 3.13
C SER A 164 -22.55 -0.25 4.02
N LEU A 165 -22.64 1.06 3.78
CA LEU A 165 -23.55 1.95 4.50
C LEU A 165 -25.01 1.72 4.10
N TYR A 166 -25.30 1.60 2.80
CA TYR A 166 -26.66 1.35 2.30
C TYR A 166 -27.25 0.04 2.85
N ARG A 167 -26.42 -1.02 2.91
CA ARG A 167 -26.83 -2.31 3.47
C ARG A 167 -27.27 -2.18 4.93
N ASN A 168 -26.46 -1.52 5.76
CA ASN A 168 -26.75 -1.36 7.19
C ASN A 168 -28.00 -0.51 7.46
N HIS A 169 -28.24 0.52 6.63
CA HIS A 169 -29.43 1.35 6.77
C HIS A 169 -30.72 0.61 6.34
N PHE A 170 -30.65 -0.18 5.26
CA PHE A 170 -31.76 -1.01 4.81
C PHE A 170 -32.20 -1.99 5.91
N TRP A 171 -31.28 -2.80 6.46
CA TRP A 171 -31.63 -3.79 7.50
C TRP A 171 -32.21 -3.17 8.78
N LYS A 172 -31.71 -2.02 9.22
CA LYS A 172 -32.29 -1.32 10.39
C LYS A 172 -33.75 -0.88 10.16
N LYS A 173 -34.13 -0.56 8.92
CA LYS A 173 -35.51 -0.15 8.58
C LYS A 173 -36.50 -1.32 8.62
N TYR A 174 -36.05 -2.56 8.38
CA TYR A 174 -36.91 -3.75 8.38
C TYR A 174 -36.85 -4.56 9.68
N ALA A 175 -35.87 -4.35 10.54
CA ALA A 175 -35.77 -5.04 11.83
C ALA A 175 -36.80 -4.59 12.89
N HIS A 176 -37.58 -3.54 12.60
CA HIS A 176 -38.61 -2.99 13.50
C HIS A 176 -40.04 -3.13 12.97
N ARG A 177 -40.27 -3.98 11.95
CA ARG A 177 -41.60 -4.39 11.48
C ARG A 177 -41.75 -5.88 11.65
#